data_AF-A0A1Y4BMQ0-F1
#
_entry.id   AF-A0A1Y4BMQ0-F1
#
_cell.length_a   1.000
_cell.length_b   1.000
_cell.length_c   1.000
_cell.angle_alpha   90.00
_cell.angle_beta   90.00
_cell.angle_gamma   90.00
#
_symmetry.space_group_name_H-M   'P 1'
#
loop_
_entity.id
_entity.type
_entity.pdbx_description
1 polymer ?
#
loop_
_entity_poly.entity_id
_entity_poly.type
_entity_poly.pdbx_seq_one_letter_code
_entity_poly.pdbx_strand_id
1 'polypeptide(L)'
;MVGGGMAVSGEKSGRDEKDLRDETVAIPADPDATVLADAAPADPDATVLADAAPTTMLDDGLPTTVVPRDDAAPTTALDAGDGIDALDDPYFSPAAPEDLTSVREPMVSIPSPVQSLPERKRRLPAWAIALIVAVLLALGGGVAYYTYDQELWGGKTVPAVLGMTQEEATALLEGMGFVVNVEPVVSDDDHGTVLSCSPDPGVRADPKDGVTLGVSSERVVPKVVGLDEEAAREALLAAGAQNIQVSSEGSSQPAGTVISVTPGEGEPFSAEDLVTLVVARAYTVPDVLGKSLEEALFDLEQAGLTGTVSYVDSTSEGGTVIETVPGVGTQIAGGSAVELRVAVAYPDEAYDLMAYFGVPSEALSTYLTQSGYTLEYGELYASGGNAHAAWSGSRGDLLQISNYPETGHYAGGSQVDVLAQGAGVGGVRYAFSADTLPTGGGSVSEEGLRAVMAACGLEGLEDACTQDDIVAPGVNEKKTEEEPADEEPSGDAGNEGAPEAPKSEAGEDGGQAAAEQTSSPSFICGCGRQDGYVWAVIIGGRGESTSVVALVAPSAHFDTVDLSPFGGSVCDYIAYIDLYTG
;
A
#
# COMPACT_ATOMS: atom_id res chain seq x y z
N MET A 1 -45.95 32.11 35.00
CA MET A 1 -45.31 33.01 36.00
C MET A 1 -43.82 33.04 35.70
N VAL A 2 -43.20 34.24 35.79
CA VAL A 2 -41.78 34.57 36.08
C VAL A 2 -40.69 33.58 35.61
N GLY A 3 -39.64 33.98 34.86
CA GLY A 3 -39.20 35.30 34.40
C GLY A 3 -37.73 35.61 34.78
N GLY A 4 -36.98 36.23 33.86
CA GLY A 4 -35.57 36.64 34.03
C GLY A 4 -34.57 35.66 33.40
N GLY A 5 -33.74 36.02 32.43
CA GLY A 5 -33.64 37.28 31.69
C GLY A 5 -32.69 38.30 32.33
N MET A 6 -31.43 38.33 31.86
CA MET A 6 -30.67 39.57 31.76
C MET A 6 -29.62 39.48 30.64
N ALA A 7 -29.70 40.42 29.71
CA ALA A 7 -28.66 40.71 28.73
C ALA A 7 -27.96 42.02 29.13
N VAL A 8 -26.75 42.25 28.61
CA VAL A 8 -26.12 43.54 28.23
C VAL A 8 -24.74 43.14 27.66
N SER A 9 -24.42 43.28 26.37
CA SER A 9 -24.53 44.41 25.41
C SER A 9 -23.30 45.33 25.42
N GLY A 10 -22.70 45.56 24.24
CA GLY A 10 -21.65 46.55 24.00
C GLY A 10 -20.35 46.00 23.36
N GLU A 11 -19.77 46.54 22.28
CA GLU A 11 -20.27 47.08 20.99
C GLU A 11 -19.06 47.61 20.16
N LYS A 12 -19.00 47.33 18.84
CA LYS A 12 -18.05 47.91 17.82
C LYS A 12 -16.54 47.61 18.05
N SER A 13 -15.63 47.76 17.09
CA SER A 13 -15.65 48.31 15.72
C SER A 13 -14.69 47.48 14.83
N GLY A 14 -14.96 47.25 13.53
CA GLY A 14 -14.35 48.04 12.44
C GLY A 14 -12.89 47.65 12.18
N ARG A 15 -12.61 46.71 11.26
CA ARG A 15 -12.25 46.96 9.84
C ARG A 15 -10.82 47.51 9.67
N ASP A 16 -9.97 46.78 8.95
CA ASP A 16 -9.21 47.29 7.80
C ASP A 16 -8.62 46.16 6.94
N GLU A 17 -8.36 46.49 5.68
CA GLU A 17 -8.19 45.58 4.53
C GLU A 17 -7.06 46.16 3.65
N LYS A 18 -5.98 45.38 3.37
CA LYS A 18 -5.10 45.53 2.18
C LYS A 18 -3.89 44.57 2.14
N ASP A 19 -3.92 43.68 1.14
CA ASP A 19 -3.05 43.70 -0.06
C ASP A 19 -1.55 44.09 0.08
N LEU A 20 -0.65 43.13 -0.24
CA LEU A 20 0.78 43.21 -0.66
C LEU A 20 1.34 41.76 -0.64
N ARG A 21 1.37 40.99 -1.73
CA ARG A 21 2.34 40.96 -2.85
C ARG A 21 3.81 40.63 -2.50
N ASP A 22 4.18 39.41 -2.88
CA ASP A 22 5.35 39.06 -3.72
C ASP A 22 6.75 39.50 -3.26
N GLU A 23 7.55 38.58 -2.71
CA GLU A 23 9.01 38.70 -2.71
C GLU A 23 9.74 37.33 -2.84
N THR A 24 10.00 36.99 -4.10
CA THR A 24 11.22 36.35 -4.67
C THR A 24 12.14 35.53 -3.76
N VAL A 25 12.29 34.24 -4.08
CA VAL A 25 13.34 33.34 -3.56
C VAL A 25 14.72 33.73 -4.09
N ALA A 26 15.74 33.77 -3.20
CA ALA A 26 17.15 33.91 -3.56
C ALA A 26 17.96 32.70 -3.08
N ILE A 27 18.57 31.96 -4.01
CA ILE A 27 19.51 30.86 -3.73
C ILE A 27 20.94 31.39 -3.95
N PRO A 28 21.84 31.38 -2.95
CA PRO A 28 23.27 31.56 -3.17
C PRO A 28 23.93 30.25 -3.64
N ALA A 29 24.95 30.36 -4.48
CA ALA A 29 25.51 29.25 -5.24
C ALA A 29 26.56 28.41 -4.50
N ASP A 30 26.63 27.15 -4.92
CA ASP A 30 27.71 26.17 -4.73
C ASP A 30 29.05 26.65 -5.32
N PRO A 31 30.17 26.47 -4.59
CA PRO A 31 31.51 26.52 -5.15
C PRO A 31 32.39 25.31 -4.75
N ASP A 32 32.26 24.16 -5.42
CA ASP A 32 33.46 23.40 -5.82
C ASP A 32 33.27 22.46 -7.02
N ALA A 33 33.47 22.99 -8.22
CA ALA A 33 33.65 22.22 -9.45
C ALA A 33 35.13 22.17 -9.82
N THR A 34 35.78 21.01 -9.64
CA THR A 34 37.10 20.73 -10.23
C THR A 34 37.05 19.60 -11.25
N VAL A 35 37.81 19.82 -12.33
CA VAL A 35 37.71 19.10 -13.61
C VAL A 35 38.79 18.02 -13.68
N LEU A 36 38.41 16.80 -14.07
CA LEU A 36 39.29 15.92 -14.85
C LEU A 36 38.48 15.17 -15.92
N ALA A 37 38.94 15.28 -17.16
CA ALA A 37 38.52 14.48 -18.29
C ALA A 37 39.78 13.94 -18.98
N ASP A 38 39.81 12.66 -19.34
CA ASP A 38 40.42 12.26 -20.61
C ASP A 38 39.99 10.84 -21.09
N ALA A 39 40.13 10.65 -22.40
CA ALA A 39 40.43 9.42 -23.13
C ALA A 39 39.58 8.14 -22.94
N ALA A 40 38.74 7.88 -23.94
CA ALA A 40 38.51 6.52 -24.43
C ALA A 40 39.76 5.99 -25.17
N PRO A 41 39.89 4.65 -25.28
CA PRO A 41 40.27 4.09 -26.58
C PRO A 41 39.40 2.92 -27.03
N ALA A 42 39.59 2.53 -28.29
CA ALA A 42 38.73 1.60 -29.03
C ALA A 42 38.96 0.11 -28.72
N ASP A 43 37.92 -0.67 -29.04
CA ASP A 43 37.94 -2.12 -29.35
C ASP A 43 39.08 -2.45 -30.34
N PRO A 44 39.88 -3.49 -30.03
CA PRO A 44 39.96 -4.60 -30.97
C PRO A 44 40.10 -5.96 -30.29
N ASP A 45 39.08 -6.83 -30.41
CA ASP A 45 39.32 -8.19 -30.93
C ASP A 45 38.03 -8.91 -31.37
N ALA A 46 37.72 -8.77 -32.67
CA ALA A 46 36.80 -9.68 -33.35
C ALA A 46 37.60 -10.81 -34.03
N THR A 47 37.58 -12.03 -33.48
CA THR A 47 37.98 -13.22 -34.25
C THR A 47 37.07 -14.44 -34.04
N VAL A 48 36.05 -14.51 -34.90
CA VAL A 48 35.60 -15.71 -35.64
C VAL A 48 35.68 -17.09 -34.94
N LEU A 49 34.51 -17.65 -34.65
CA LEU A 49 34.19 -19.02 -35.09
C LEU A 49 32.84 -19.01 -35.82
N ALA A 50 32.91 -19.30 -37.12
CA ALA A 50 31.76 -19.46 -38.00
C ALA A 50 31.48 -20.96 -38.24
N ASP A 51 30.47 -21.21 -39.09
CA ASP A 51 30.10 -22.49 -39.71
C ASP A 51 29.53 -23.61 -38.80
N ALA A 52 28.21 -23.79 -38.88
CA ALA A 52 27.63 -25.05 -39.39
C ALA A 52 26.11 -24.93 -39.63
N ALA A 53 25.73 -24.38 -40.79
CA ALA A 53 24.55 -24.82 -41.54
C ALA A 53 25.07 -25.29 -42.93
N PRO A 54 24.34 -26.05 -43.77
CA PRO A 54 22.93 -26.44 -43.68
C PRO A 54 22.72 -27.96 -43.99
N THR A 55 21.58 -28.31 -44.63
CA THR A 55 21.20 -29.60 -45.27
C THR A 55 20.62 -30.70 -44.37
N THR A 56 19.65 -31.54 -44.79
CA THR A 56 18.57 -31.49 -45.83
C THR A 56 17.68 -32.75 -45.67
N MET A 57 16.42 -32.71 -46.16
CA MET A 57 15.56 -33.87 -46.52
C MET A 57 15.03 -34.70 -45.33
N LEU A 58 13.90 -35.43 -45.38
CA LEU A 58 12.74 -35.57 -46.31
C LEU A 58 11.63 -36.30 -45.51
N ASP A 59 10.35 -36.10 -45.86
CA ASP A 59 9.17 -36.91 -45.48
C ASP A 59 8.89 -37.12 -43.96
N ASP A 60 7.67 -37.41 -43.47
CA ASP A 60 6.38 -37.69 -44.14
C ASP A 60 5.21 -37.32 -43.19
N GLY A 61 3.96 -37.31 -43.71
CA GLY A 61 2.79 -37.59 -42.86
C GLY A 61 1.90 -36.44 -42.36
N LEU A 62 1.27 -35.71 -43.28
CA LEU A 62 -0.14 -35.34 -43.08
C LEU A 62 -1.01 -36.61 -43.18
N PRO A 63 -2.22 -36.61 -42.59
CA PRO A 63 -3.34 -37.04 -43.42
C PRO A 63 -4.59 -36.17 -43.29
N THR A 64 -5.23 -35.95 -44.43
CA THR A 64 -6.59 -35.40 -44.56
C THR A 64 -7.47 -36.43 -45.27
N THR A 65 -8.76 -36.49 -44.91
CA THR A 65 -9.88 -36.99 -45.76
C THR A 65 -9.98 -38.48 -46.11
N VAL A 66 -10.96 -39.18 -45.51
CA VAL A 66 -12.01 -40.00 -46.19
C VAL A 66 -13.21 -40.04 -45.20
N VAL A 67 -14.38 -39.44 -45.43
CA VAL A 67 -15.45 -39.76 -46.41
C VAL A 67 -15.93 -41.22 -46.31
N PRO A 68 -17.24 -41.44 -46.10
CA PRO A 68 -17.98 -42.40 -46.91
C PRO A 68 -18.86 -41.67 -47.91
N ARG A 69 -18.84 -42.13 -49.16
CA ARG A 69 -19.58 -41.57 -50.28
C ARG A 69 -20.46 -42.66 -50.90
N ASP A 70 -21.66 -42.26 -51.31
CA ASP A 70 -22.59 -42.85 -52.28
C ASP A 70 -22.62 -44.39 -52.41
N ASP A 71 -23.82 -44.99 -52.29
CA ASP A 71 -24.54 -45.38 -53.51
C ASP A 71 -26.01 -45.82 -53.30
N ALA A 72 -26.79 -45.75 -54.39
CA ALA A 72 -28.12 -46.32 -54.61
C ALA A 72 -29.28 -45.83 -53.70
N ALA A 73 -29.98 -44.73 -54.04
CA ALA A 73 -31.03 -44.61 -55.07
C ALA A 73 -32.40 -45.27 -54.74
N PRO A 74 -33.54 -44.71 -55.19
CA PRO A 74 -34.80 -44.77 -54.43
C PRO A 74 -35.98 -45.43 -55.17
N THR A 75 -37.11 -45.62 -54.47
CA THR A 75 -38.45 -45.54 -55.09
C THR A 75 -39.57 -45.23 -54.09
N THR A 76 -40.42 -44.24 -54.41
CA THR A 76 -41.88 -44.14 -54.13
C THR A 76 -42.40 -44.07 -52.67
N ALA A 77 -43.44 -43.30 -52.33
CA ALA A 77 -44.25 -42.33 -53.10
C ALA A 77 -45.28 -41.59 -52.20
N LEU A 78 -45.62 -40.33 -52.57
CA LEU A 78 -46.87 -39.59 -52.27
C LEU A 78 -47.11 -39.16 -50.79
N ASP A 79 -47.79 -38.05 -50.47
CA ASP A 79 -48.63 -37.14 -51.28
C ASP A 79 -48.67 -35.68 -50.75
N ALA A 80 -48.98 -34.70 -51.62
CA ALA A 80 -49.37 -33.27 -51.43
C ALA A 80 -48.52 -32.34 -50.49
N GLY A 81 -48.11 -31.10 -50.82
CA GLY A 81 -48.55 -30.11 -51.84
C GLY A 81 -49.57 -29.12 -51.24
N ASP A 82 -49.49 -27.77 -51.30
CA ASP A 82 -48.62 -26.74 -51.91
C ASP A 82 -48.54 -25.54 -50.90
N GLY A 83 -47.65 -24.54 -50.99
CA GLY A 83 -46.65 -24.23 -52.00
C GLY A 83 -46.97 -23.00 -52.86
N ILE A 84 -46.88 -21.76 -52.35
CA ILE A 84 -46.73 -20.54 -53.17
C ILE A 84 -46.16 -19.37 -52.37
N ASP A 85 -45.08 -18.78 -52.87
CA ASP A 85 -44.65 -17.41 -52.61
C ASP A 85 -43.87 -16.88 -53.84
N ALA A 86 -43.66 -15.56 -53.91
CA ALA A 86 -42.83 -14.81 -54.86
C ALA A 86 -43.34 -14.48 -56.30
N LEU A 87 -43.80 -13.23 -56.43
CA LEU A 87 -43.24 -12.15 -57.28
C LEU A 87 -43.50 -12.00 -58.81
N ASP A 88 -43.76 -10.72 -59.13
CA ASP A 88 -43.45 -9.91 -60.33
C ASP A 88 -44.09 -10.16 -61.73
N ASP A 89 -44.87 -9.15 -62.14
CA ASP A 89 -45.05 -8.64 -63.52
C ASP A 89 -43.67 -8.34 -64.19
N PRO A 90 -43.49 -8.26 -65.54
CA PRO A 90 -44.34 -7.48 -66.47
C PRO A 90 -44.39 -7.99 -67.95
N TYR A 91 -44.70 -7.07 -68.89
CA TYR A 91 -44.69 -7.12 -70.37
C TYR A 91 -45.99 -7.63 -71.06
N PHE A 92 -46.74 -6.81 -71.83
CA PHE A 92 -46.46 -6.09 -73.10
C PHE A 92 -46.68 -6.97 -74.36
N SER A 93 -47.60 -6.54 -75.22
CA SER A 93 -48.05 -7.26 -76.44
C SER A 93 -46.99 -7.28 -77.57
N PRO A 94 -47.14 -8.17 -78.58
CA PRO A 94 -47.84 -7.74 -79.79
C PRO A 94 -48.69 -8.83 -80.51
N ALA A 95 -49.47 -8.40 -81.52
CA ALA A 95 -50.21 -9.25 -82.47
C ALA A 95 -49.27 -9.85 -83.55
N ALA A 96 -49.63 -10.73 -84.51
CA ALA A 96 -50.90 -11.20 -85.10
C ALA A 96 -50.63 -12.55 -85.85
N PRO A 97 -51.34 -12.96 -86.93
CA PRO A 97 -52.76 -13.35 -87.13
C PRO A 97 -52.89 -14.84 -87.60
N GLU A 98 -53.98 -15.18 -88.33
CA GLU A 98 -54.25 -16.44 -89.10
C GLU A 98 -54.79 -17.67 -88.31
N ASP A 99 -55.73 -18.49 -88.81
CA ASP A 99 -56.76 -18.30 -89.86
C ASP A 99 -57.92 -19.35 -89.74
N LEU A 100 -59.10 -19.01 -90.29
CA LEU A 100 -60.18 -19.88 -90.82
C LEU A 100 -60.97 -20.95 -90.00
N THR A 101 -62.29 -20.99 -90.31
CA THR A 101 -63.33 -22.04 -90.07
C THR A 101 -63.92 -22.17 -88.65
N SER A 102 -65.23 -22.42 -88.42
CA SER A 102 -66.40 -22.57 -89.33
C SER A 102 -67.77 -22.35 -88.60
N VAL A 103 -68.61 -21.45 -89.14
CA VAL A 103 -70.09 -21.59 -89.37
C VAL A 103 -71.01 -22.17 -88.25
N ARG A 104 -71.93 -21.38 -87.67
CA ARG A 104 -73.41 -21.32 -87.99
C ARG A 104 -74.29 -20.62 -86.91
N GLU A 105 -75.27 -19.84 -87.38
CA GLU A 105 -76.39 -19.17 -86.69
C GLU A 105 -77.65 -20.09 -86.50
N PRO A 106 -78.83 -19.63 -85.96
CA PRO A 106 -79.14 -18.75 -84.79
C PRO A 106 -80.37 -19.20 -83.95
N MET A 107 -80.78 -18.36 -82.97
CA MET A 107 -82.15 -18.05 -82.49
C MET A 107 -83.18 -19.17 -82.16
N VAL A 108 -83.75 -19.10 -80.94
CA VAL A 108 -85.22 -19.09 -80.70
C VAL A 108 -85.54 -18.15 -79.52
N SER A 109 -86.63 -17.38 -79.63
CA SER A 109 -87.24 -16.60 -78.54
C SER A 109 -88.74 -16.89 -78.50
N ILE A 110 -89.34 -17.01 -77.30
CA ILE A 110 -90.80 -17.13 -77.11
C ILE A 110 -91.21 -16.27 -75.88
N PRO A 111 -92.26 -15.43 -75.98
CA PRO A 111 -92.67 -14.48 -74.93
C PRO A 111 -93.83 -14.98 -74.04
N SER A 112 -94.17 -14.21 -73.00
CA SER A 112 -95.44 -14.30 -72.26
C SER A 112 -95.93 -12.89 -71.82
N PRO A 113 -97.25 -12.60 -71.72
CA PRO A 113 -97.74 -11.22 -71.86
C PRO A 113 -98.33 -10.53 -70.59
N VAL A 114 -97.97 -9.24 -70.45
CA VAL A 114 -98.85 -8.05 -70.27
C VAL A 114 -100.09 -8.14 -69.36
N GLN A 115 -100.16 -7.26 -68.33
CA GLN A 115 -101.19 -6.19 -68.25
C GLN A 115 -100.85 -5.11 -67.20
N SER A 116 -101.42 -3.91 -67.38
CA SER A 116 -101.00 -2.66 -66.73
C SER A 116 -102.16 -1.85 -66.15
N LEU A 117 -101.87 -0.99 -65.16
CA LEU A 117 -102.75 0.09 -64.70
C LEU A 117 -102.13 1.46 -65.02
N PRO A 118 -102.91 2.48 -65.44
CA PRO A 118 -102.37 3.77 -65.88
C PRO A 118 -102.55 4.90 -64.85
N GLU A 119 -101.48 5.65 -64.55
CA GLU A 119 -101.59 6.98 -63.94
C GLU A 119 -100.71 8.04 -64.63
N ARG A 120 -101.03 9.32 -64.40
CA ARG A 120 -100.95 10.38 -65.42
C ARG A 120 -100.27 11.67 -64.93
N LYS A 121 -99.24 12.11 -65.65
CA LYS A 121 -98.57 13.45 -65.58
C LYS A 121 -97.84 13.74 -64.25
N ARG A 122 -96.75 14.52 -64.18
CA ARG A 122 -95.98 15.32 -65.17
C ARG A 122 -94.50 14.92 -65.05
N ARG A 123 -93.79 14.74 -66.18
CA ARG A 123 -92.32 14.57 -66.16
C ARG A 123 -91.69 15.95 -65.94
N LEU A 124 -90.83 16.12 -64.93
CA LEU A 124 -89.84 17.20 -64.97
C LEU A 124 -88.85 16.88 -66.10
N PRO A 125 -88.41 17.87 -66.90
CA PRO A 125 -87.48 17.60 -67.99
C PRO A 125 -86.15 17.11 -67.41
N ALA A 126 -85.48 16.18 -68.09
CA ALA A 126 -84.31 15.48 -67.55
C ALA A 126 -83.18 16.42 -67.08
N TRP A 127 -83.04 17.59 -67.71
CA TRP A 127 -82.08 18.62 -67.30
C TRP A 127 -82.34 19.17 -65.90
N ALA A 128 -83.60 19.26 -65.45
CA ALA A 128 -83.93 19.73 -64.10
C ALA A 128 -83.55 18.71 -63.01
N ILE A 129 -83.65 17.42 -63.31
CA ILE A 129 -83.19 16.34 -62.42
C ILE A 129 -81.66 16.36 -62.34
N ALA A 130 -80.98 16.50 -63.48
CA ALA A 130 -79.52 16.64 -63.52
C ALA A 130 -79.03 17.88 -62.75
N LEU A 131 -79.72 19.02 -62.83
CA LEU A 131 -79.39 20.23 -62.08
C LEU A 131 -79.57 20.03 -60.57
N ILE A 132 -80.63 19.36 -60.13
CA ILE A 132 -80.83 19.03 -58.71
C ILE A 132 -79.75 18.08 -58.19
N VAL A 133 -79.36 17.06 -58.97
CA VAL A 133 -78.25 16.15 -58.61
C VAL A 133 -76.92 16.90 -58.55
N ALA A 134 -76.63 17.79 -59.51
CA ALA A 134 -75.41 18.60 -59.50
C ALA A 134 -75.37 19.56 -58.30
N VAL A 135 -76.49 20.18 -57.93
CA VAL A 135 -76.58 21.04 -56.73
C VAL A 135 -76.47 20.22 -55.45
N LEU A 136 -77.02 19.01 -55.38
CA LEU A 136 -76.84 18.12 -54.23
C LEU A 136 -75.42 17.57 -54.11
N LEU A 137 -74.72 17.32 -55.22
CA LEU A 137 -73.30 16.97 -55.20
C LEU A 137 -72.41 18.16 -54.84
N ALA A 138 -72.74 19.37 -55.29
CA ALA A 138 -72.04 20.60 -54.90
C ALA A 138 -72.26 20.95 -53.42
N LEU A 139 -73.49 20.77 -52.90
CA LEU A 139 -73.80 20.92 -51.48
C LEU A 139 -73.15 19.80 -50.66
N GLY A 140 -73.20 18.55 -51.12
CA GLY A 140 -72.56 17.41 -50.46
C GLY A 140 -71.04 17.56 -50.41
N GLY A 141 -70.41 17.96 -51.51
CA GLY A 141 -68.98 18.27 -51.58
C GLY A 141 -68.59 19.51 -50.78
N GLY A 142 -69.42 20.56 -50.78
CA GLY A 142 -69.20 21.77 -49.97
C GLY A 142 -69.36 21.51 -48.47
N VAL A 143 -70.35 20.70 -48.06
CA VAL A 143 -70.50 20.25 -46.68
C VAL A 143 -69.36 19.32 -46.29
N ALA A 144 -68.98 18.35 -47.14
CA ALA A 144 -67.85 17.46 -46.87
C ALA A 144 -66.54 18.24 -46.70
N TYR A 145 -66.25 19.19 -47.60
CA TYR A 145 -65.12 20.11 -47.51
C TYR A 145 -65.17 20.92 -46.21
N TYR A 146 -66.33 21.50 -45.87
CA TYR A 146 -66.49 22.26 -44.63
C TYR A 146 -66.33 21.39 -43.37
N THR A 147 -66.83 20.16 -43.35
CA THR A 147 -66.65 19.25 -42.21
C THR A 147 -65.23 18.67 -42.10
N TYR A 148 -64.50 18.62 -43.22
CA TYR A 148 -63.08 18.23 -43.27
C TYR A 148 -62.16 19.37 -42.82
N ASP A 149 -62.52 20.61 -43.16
CA ASP A 149 -61.86 21.85 -42.70
C ASP A 149 -62.10 22.10 -41.20
N GLN A 150 -63.30 21.76 -40.69
CA GLN A 150 -63.65 21.78 -39.26
C GLN A 150 -63.11 20.59 -38.45
N GLU A 151 -62.20 19.78 -39.03
CA GLU A 151 -61.51 18.64 -38.40
C GLU A 151 -62.43 17.58 -37.74
N LEU A 152 -63.70 17.51 -38.14
CA LEU A 152 -64.66 16.57 -37.57
C LEU A 152 -64.38 15.10 -37.95
N TRP A 153 -63.63 14.88 -39.04
CA TRP A 153 -63.24 13.57 -39.58
C TRP A 153 -61.85 13.71 -40.22
N GLY A 154 -60.89 12.83 -39.88
CA GLY A 154 -59.57 12.78 -40.52
C GLY A 154 -58.32 12.99 -39.63
N GLY A 155 -58.45 12.85 -38.30
CA GLY A 155 -57.33 12.97 -37.37
C GLY A 155 -56.95 14.41 -37.02
N LYS A 156 -55.93 14.57 -36.18
CA LYS A 156 -55.35 15.88 -35.80
C LYS A 156 -53.95 16.03 -36.40
N THR A 157 -53.53 17.26 -36.64
CA THR A 157 -52.18 17.55 -37.15
C THR A 157 -51.16 17.46 -36.03
N VAL A 158 -50.10 16.66 -36.20
CA VAL A 158 -48.96 16.61 -35.29
C VAL A 158 -48.19 17.94 -35.38
N PRO A 159 -47.95 18.67 -34.29
CA PRO A 159 -47.23 19.94 -34.32
C PRO A 159 -45.70 19.75 -34.35
N ALA A 160 -44.98 20.85 -34.56
CA ALA A 160 -43.53 20.88 -34.45
C ALA A 160 -43.09 20.71 -32.99
N VAL A 161 -42.61 19.51 -32.65
CA VAL A 161 -42.06 19.15 -31.32
C VAL A 161 -40.56 18.91 -31.32
N LEU A 162 -39.91 18.88 -32.50
CA LEU A 162 -38.45 18.69 -32.62
C LEU A 162 -37.70 19.84 -31.93
N GLY A 163 -36.71 19.51 -31.11
CA GLY A 163 -35.94 20.48 -30.31
C GLY A 163 -36.67 21.08 -29.11
N MET A 164 -37.90 20.64 -28.80
CA MET A 164 -38.54 20.93 -27.51
C MET A 164 -38.01 19.98 -26.43
N THR A 165 -38.13 20.37 -25.16
CA THR A 165 -37.90 19.43 -24.05
C THR A 165 -38.95 18.31 -24.06
N GLN A 166 -38.60 17.14 -23.54
CA GLN A 166 -39.53 16.00 -23.42
C GLN A 166 -40.83 16.39 -22.70
N GLU A 167 -40.73 17.17 -21.62
CA GLU A 167 -41.88 17.60 -20.82
C GLU A 167 -42.82 18.52 -21.62
N GLU A 168 -42.28 19.52 -22.32
CA GLU A 168 -43.06 20.44 -23.15
C GLU A 168 -43.70 19.71 -24.34
N ALA A 169 -42.95 18.86 -25.05
CA ALA A 169 -43.44 18.09 -26.18
C ALA A 169 -44.58 17.14 -25.76
N THR A 170 -44.41 16.44 -24.64
CA THR A 170 -45.42 15.51 -24.09
C THR A 170 -46.67 16.27 -23.69
N ALA A 171 -46.55 17.35 -22.89
CA ALA A 171 -47.69 18.14 -22.45
C ALA A 171 -48.47 18.78 -23.62
N LEU A 172 -47.77 19.19 -24.67
CA LEU A 172 -48.35 19.76 -25.87
C LEU A 172 -49.11 18.70 -26.69
N LEU A 173 -48.54 17.50 -26.88
CA LEU A 173 -49.17 16.37 -27.58
C LEU A 173 -50.38 15.80 -26.82
N GLU A 174 -50.23 15.53 -25.53
CA GLU A 174 -51.33 15.08 -24.65
C GLU A 174 -52.43 16.14 -24.55
N GLY A 175 -52.07 17.43 -24.56
CA GLY A 175 -53.01 18.55 -24.59
C GLY A 175 -53.91 18.57 -25.82
N MET A 176 -53.48 17.99 -26.94
CA MET A 176 -54.33 17.74 -28.12
C MET A 176 -54.94 16.33 -28.13
N GLY A 177 -54.66 15.50 -27.12
CA GLY A 177 -55.22 14.16 -26.94
C GLY A 177 -54.50 13.05 -27.71
N PHE A 178 -53.27 13.27 -28.18
CA PHE A 178 -52.40 12.20 -28.67
C PHE A 178 -51.90 11.34 -27.51
N VAL A 179 -51.81 10.03 -27.73
CA VAL A 179 -51.06 9.13 -26.83
C VAL A 179 -49.57 9.27 -27.15
N VAL A 180 -48.73 9.62 -26.17
CA VAL A 180 -47.28 9.79 -26.37
C VAL A 180 -46.54 8.53 -25.91
N ASN A 181 -45.66 8.01 -26.78
CA ASN A 181 -44.65 7.01 -26.42
C ASN A 181 -43.27 7.68 -26.49
N VAL A 182 -42.38 7.38 -25.54
CA VAL A 182 -41.04 7.98 -25.49
C VAL A 182 -40.00 6.87 -25.59
N GLU A 183 -39.17 6.93 -26.63
CA GLU A 183 -38.04 6.04 -26.85
C GLU A 183 -36.74 6.82 -26.64
N PRO A 184 -35.87 6.38 -25.70
CA PRO A 184 -34.58 7.03 -25.50
C PRO A 184 -33.64 6.71 -26.68
N VAL A 185 -33.09 7.76 -27.28
CA VAL A 185 -32.11 7.69 -28.36
C VAL A 185 -30.80 8.25 -27.83
N VAL A 186 -29.75 7.43 -27.82
CA VAL A 186 -28.44 7.83 -27.31
C VAL A 186 -27.87 8.96 -28.18
N SER A 187 -27.54 10.09 -27.55
CA SER A 187 -27.02 11.29 -28.19
C SER A 187 -25.99 11.96 -27.30
N ASP A 188 -24.93 12.46 -27.93
CA ASP A 188 -23.85 13.20 -27.26
C ASP A 188 -24.21 14.70 -27.06
N ASP A 189 -25.25 15.18 -27.75
CA ASP A 189 -25.76 16.56 -27.66
C ASP A 189 -27.23 16.65 -27.15
N ASP A 190 -27.59 17.84 -26.64
CA ASP A 190 -28.95 18.32 -26.34
C ASP A 190 -29.84 17.35 -25.54
N HIS A 191 -29.35 16.77 -24.44
CA HIS A 191 -30.06 15.77 -23.64
C HIS A 191 -31.46 16.21 -23.13
N GLY A 192 -32.42 15.29 -23.11
CA GLY A 192 -33.81 15.57 -22.70
C GLY A 192 -34.65 16.33 -23.74
N THR A 193 -34.17 16.46 -24.98
CA THR A 193 -34.90 17.09 -26.09
C THR A 193 -35.37 16.07 -27.12
N VAL A 194 -36.41 16.41 -27.89
CA VAL A 194 -36.95 15.55 -28.94
C VAL A 194 -36.09 15.66 -30.21
N LEU A 195 -35.35 14.59 -30.52
CA LEU A 195 -34.55 14.46 -31.75
C LEU A 195 -35.38 14.00 -32.96
N SER A 196 -36.37 13.14 -32.73
CA SER A 196 -37.23 12.59 -33.78
C SER A 196 -38.67 12.40 -33.31
N CYS A 197 -39.62 12.48 -34.23
CA CYS A 197 -41.05 12.32 -33.95
C CYS A 197 -41.67 11.49 -35.08
N SER A 198 -42.43 10.46 -34.73
CA SER A 198 -43.15 9.61 -35.69
C SER A 198 -44.62 9.49 -35.26
N PRO A 199 -45.60 9.90 -36.09
CA PRO A 199 -45.46 10.49 -37.43
C PRO A 199 -44.77 11.87 -37.46
N ASP A 200 -44.20 12.23 -38.61
CA ASP A 200 -43.48 13.50 -38.80
C ASP A 200 -44.35 14.74 -38.44
N PRO A 201 -43.74 15.81 -37.90
CA PRO A 201 -44.42 17.08 -37.68
C PRO A 201 -45.10 17.64 -38.95
N GLY A 202 -46.33 18.11 -38.79
CA GLY A 202 -47.18 18.61 -39.88
C GLY A 202 -48.05 17.53 -40.55
N VAL A 203 -47.84 16.25 -40.25
CA VAL A 203 -48.69 15.15 -40.74
C VAL A 203 -49.96 15.04 -39.88
N ARG A 204 -51.10 14.66 -40.49
CA ARG A 204 -52.32 14.32 -39.75
C ARG A 204 -52.30 12.85 -39.33
N ALA A 205 -52.55 12.59 -38.04
CA ALA A 205 -52.61 11.27 -37.43
C ALA A 205 -53.88 11.12 -36.58
N ASP A 206 -54.39 9.89 -36.38
CA ASP A 206 -55.45 9.67 -35.39
C ASP A 206 -54.85 9.80 -33.98
N PRO A 207 -55.42 10.61 -33.07
CA PRO A 207 -54.89 10.73 -31.71
C PRO A 207 -54.79 9.41 -30.93
N LYS A 208 -55.53 8.37 -31.34
CA LYS A 208 -55.48 7.02 -30.76
C LYS A 208 -54.30 6.17 -31.23
N ASP A 209 -53.78 6.43 -32.43
CA ASP A 209 -52.64 5.68 -32.98
C ASP A 209 -51.34 6.10 -32.28
N GLY A 210 -51.33 7.30 -31.72
CA GLY A 210 -50.25 7.83 -30.88
C GLY A 210 -49.11 8.48 -31.67
N VAL A 211 -48.14 9.00 -30.93
CA VAL A 211 -46.92 9.64 -31.44
C VAL A 211 -45.73 9.10 -30.64
N THR A 212 -44.73 8.55 -31.33
CA THR A 212 -43.48 8.12 -30.72
C THR A 212 -42.43 9.23 -30.84
N LEU A 213 -41.88 9.65 -29.71
CA LEU A 213 -40.80 10.62 -29.60
C LEU A 213 -39.48 9.91 -29.33
N GLY A 214 -38.51 10.11 -30.22
CA GLY A 214 -37.11 9.79 -29.94
C GLY A 214 -36.49 10.94 -29.16
N VAL A 215 -36.24 10.73 -27.87
CA VAL A 215 -35.68 11.75 -26.96
C VAL A 215 -34.19 11.48 -26.74
N SER A 216 -33.37 12.52 -26.82
CA SER A 216 -31.94 12.43 -26.52
C SER A 216 -31.68 11.95 -25.09
N SER A 217 -30.92 10.87 -24.96
CA SER A 217 -30.50 10.30 -23.68
C SER A 217 -28.98 10.23 -23.60
N GLU A 218 -28.45 10.54 -22.42
CA GLU A 218 -27.02 10.45 -22.08
C GLU A 218 -26.53 8.98 -22.18
N ARG A 219 -25.26 8.79 -22.59
CA ARG A 219 -24.56 7.50 -22.36
C ARG A 219 -24.14 7.49 -20.90
N VAL A 220 -24.24 6.33 -20.25
CA VAL A 220 -23.75 6.15 -18.88
C VAL A 220 -22.69 5.05 -18.83
N VAL A 221 -21.68 5.24 -17.99
CA VAL A 221 -20.61 4.25 -17.83
C VAL A 221 -21.22 2.94 -17.26
N PRO A 222 -21.08 1.79 -17.95
CA PRO A 222 -21.57 0.51 -17.47
C PRO A 222 -20.80 0.04 -16.24
N LYS A 223 -21.31 -0.99 -15.55
CA LYS A 223 -20.59 -1.60 -14.44
C LYS A 223 -19.42 -2.42 -14.95
N VAL A 224 -18.21 -2.00 -14.59
CA VAL A 224 -16.93 -2.56 -15.06
C VAL A 224 -15.93 -2.80 -13.93
N VAL A 225 -16.15 -2.24 -12.74
CA VAL A 225 -15.30 -2.48 -11.58
C VAL A 225 -15.43 -3.94 -11.14
N GLY A 226 -14.28 -4.61 -10.97
CA GLY A 226 -14.21 -6.04 -10.68
C GLY A 226 -14.31 -6.97 -11.90
N LEU A 227 -14.45 -6.45 -13.11
CA LEU A 227 -14.22 -7.21 -14.34
C LEU A 227 -12.72 -7.26 -14.68
N ASP A 228 -12.34 -8.16 -15.58
CA ASP A 228 -11.03 -8.09 -16.24
C ASP A 228 -10.96 -6.91 -17.23
N GLU A 229 -9.75 -6.43 -17.50
CA GLU A 229 -9.47 -5.32 -18.41
C GLU A 229 -10.10 -5.49 -19.80
N GLU A 230 -10.09 -6.71 -20.36
CA GLU A 230 -10.59 -6.96 -21.71
C GLU A 230 -12.12 -6.86 -21.77
N ALA A 231 -12.83 -7.53 -20.85
CA ALA A 231 -14.29 -7.46 -20.72
C ALA A 231 -14.78 -6.05 -20.34
N ALA A 232 -14.05 -5.34 -19.48
CA ALA A 232 -14.35 -3.95 -19.14
C ALA A 232 -14.23 -3.02 -20.36
N ARG A 233 -13.17 -3.19 -21.15
CA ARG A 233 -12.96 -2.44 -22.40
C ARG A 233 -14.03 -2.77 -23.44
N GLU A 234 -14.43 -4.03 -23.59
CA GLU A 234 -15.55 -4.42 -24.46
C GLU A 234 -16.88 -3.81 -24.01
N ALA A 235 -17.18 -3.80 -22.71
CA ALA A 235 -18.39 -3.18 -22.17
C ALA A 235 -18.44 -1.67 -22.44
N LEU A 236 -17.32 -0.97 -22.31
CA LEU A 236 -17.22 0.47 -22.61
C LEU A 236 -17.35 0.78 -24.11
N LEU A 237 -16.72 -0.02 -24.97
CA LEU A 237 -16.89 0.07 -26.42
C LEU A 237 -18.37 -0.17 -26.82
N ALA A 238 -19.04 -1.13 -26.17
CA ALA A 238 -20.47 -1.40 -26.39
C ALA A 238 -21.39 -0.27 -25.89
N ALA A 239 -21.00 0.47 -24.85
CA ALA A 239 -21.67 1.71 -24.42
C ALA A 239 -21.39 2.92 -25.37
N GLY A 240 -20.40 2.78 -26.26
CA GLY A 240 -20.05 3.78 -27.28
C GLY A 240 -18.90 4.71 -26.90
N ALA A 241 -18.08 4.36 -25.91
CA ALA A 241 -16.82 5.06 -25.66
C ALA A 241 -15.82 4.83 -26.81
N GLN A 242 -15.23 5.89 -27.33
CA GLN A 242 -14.21 5.81 -28.39
C GLN A 242 -12.79 6.04 -27.86
N ASN A 243 -12.64 6.74 -26.73
CA ASN A 243 -11.37 7.16 -26.15
C ASN A 243 -11.16 6.52 -24.76
N ILE A 244 -10.55 5.33 -24.75
CA ILE A 244 -10.31 4.56 -23.52
C ILE A 244 -8.81 4.57 -23.21
N GLN A 245 -8.45 5.05 -22.02
CA GLN A 245 -7.08 4.98 -21.49
C GLN A 245 -7.02 3.98 -20.34
N VAL A 246 -6.00 3.12 -20.35
CA VAL A 246 -5.73 2.18 -19.25
C VAL A 246 -4.52 2.65 -18.47
N SER A 247 -4.67 2.71 -17.15
CA SER A 247 -3.61 2.95 -16.17
C SER A 247 -3.51 1.73 -15.24
N SER A 248 -2.33 1.47 -14.67
CA SER A 248 -2.11 0.35 -13.75
C SER A 248 -1.71 0.84 -12.37
N GLU A 249 -2.38 0.36 -11.33
CA GLU A 249 -2.08 0.68 -9.92
C GLU A 249 -1.82 -0.60 -9.11
N GLY A 250 -0.88 -0.55 -8.18
CA GLY A 250 -0.59 -1.68 -7.29
C GLY A 250 -1.77 -1.96 -6.37
N SER A 251 -2.31 -3.18 -6.41
CA SER A 251 -3.49 -3.55 -5.61
C SER A 251 -3.38 -4.94 -4.99
N SER A 252 -4.27 -5.23 -4.04
CA SER A 252 -4.49 -6.57 -3.49
C SER A 252 -5.46 -7.42 -4.31
N GLN A 253 -6.13 -6.84 -5.31
CA GLN A 253 -6.96 -7.55 -6.27
C GLN A 253 -6.12 -8.37 -7.27
N PRO A 254 -6.70 -9.41 -7.93
CA PRO A 254 -6.00 -10.16 -8.96
C PRO A 254 -5.50 -9.26 -10.10
N ALA A 255 -4.28 -9.50 -10.58
CA ALA A 255 -3.71 -8.75 -11.70
C ALA A 255 -4.65 -8.77 -12.92
N GLY A 256 -4.85 -7.61 -13.56
CA GLY A 256 -5.78 -7.44 -14.68
C GLY A 256 -7.22 -7.11 -14.30
N THR A 257 -7.55 -7.03 -13.00
CA THR A 257 -8.90 -6.65 -12.52
C THR A 257 -9.06 -5.12 -12.49
N VAL A 258 -10.18 -4.57 -12.96
CA VAL A 258 -10.47 -3.14 -12.88
C VAL A 258 -10.80 -2.72 -11.45
N ILE A 259 -10.00 -1.81 -10.88
CA ILE A 259 -10.18 -1.22 -9.55
C ILE A 259 -11.19 -0.08 -9.60
N SER A 260 -11.06 0.80 -10.60
CA SER A 260 -11.90 2.00 -10.76
C SER A 260 -11.95 2.44 -12.23
N VAL A 261 -12.95 3.28 -12.52
CA VAL A 261 -13.15 3.92 -13.82
C VAL A 261 -13.51 5.39 -13.58
N THR A 262 -13.06 6.27 -14.47
CA THR A 262 -13.34 7.72 -14.45
C THR A 262 -13.71 8.17 -15.87
N PRO A 263 -14.91 8.70 -16.15
CA PRO A 263 -16.05 8.90 -15.24
C PRO A 263 -16.52 7.61 -14.53
N GLY A 264 -17.14 7.75 -13.37
CA GLY A 264 -17.53 6.64 -12.50
C GLY A 264 -18.71 5.81 -13.02
N GLU A 265 -18.93 4.62 -12.46
CA GLU A 265 -20.04 3.75 -12.87
C GLU A 265 -21.41 4.45 -12.74
N GLY A 266 -22.16 4.51 -13.83
CA GLY A 266 -23.45 5.20 -13.91
C GLY A 266 -23.36 6.72 -14.09
N GLU A 267 -22.18 7.32 -14.11
CA GLU A 267 -22.00 8.72 -14.51
C GLU A 267 -22.14 8.86 -16.03
N PRO A 268 -22.64 10.02 -16.53
CA PRO A 268 -22.77 10.26 -17.95
C PRO A 268 -21.41 10.55 -18.61
N PHE A 269 -21.27 10.20 -19.89
CA PHE A 269 -20.10 10.49 -20.70
C PHE A 269 -20.46 10.68 -22.18
N SER A 270 -19.66 11.43 -22.93
CA SER A 270 -19.78 11.62 -24.38
C SER A 270 -18.89 10.63 -25.12
N ALA A 271 -19.22 10.26 -26.36
CA ALA A 271 -18.46 9.24 -27.10
C ALA A 271 -16.95 9.56 -27.26
N GLU A 272 -16.58 10.84 -27.34
CA GLU A 272 -15.19 11.31 -27.47
C GLU A 272 -14.49 11.56 -26.12
N ASP A 273 -15.21 11.53 -25.00
CA ASP A 273 -14.65 11.79 -23.67
C ASP A 273 -13.62 10.73 -23.27
N LEU A 274 -12.59 11.16 -22.55
CA LEU A 274 -11.54 10.28 -22.05
C LEU A 274 -12.07 9.44 -20.87
N VAL A 275 -12.30 8.15 -21.12
CA VAL A 275 -12.61 7.18 -20.07
C VAL A 275 -11.32 6.51 -19.61
N THR A 276 -10.92 6.76 -18.37
CA THR A 276 -9.73 6.17 -17.75
C THR A 276 -10.13 4.95 -16.91
N LEU A 277 -9.57 3.77 -17.19
CA LEU A 277 -9.64 2.59 -16.33
C LEU A 277 -8.36 2.50 -15.50
N VAL A 278 -8.50 2.19 -14.22
CA VAL A 278 -7.38 1.82 -13.35
C VAL A 278 -7.45 0.31 -13.08
N VAL A 279 -6.41 -0.40 -13.50
CA VAL A 279 -6.32 -1.86 -13.45
C VAL A 279 -5.33 -2.30 -12.38
N ALA A 280 -5.66 -3.36 -11.66
CA ALA A 280 -4.82 -3.97 -10.65
C ALA A 280 -3.56 -4.57 -11.24
N ARG A 281 -2.43 -4.11 -10.73
CA ARG A 281 -1.11 -4.71 -10.91
C ARG A 281 -0.73 -5.45 -9.64
N ALA A 282 -0.25 -6.69 -9.78
CA ALA A 282 0.33 -7.43 -8.67
C ALA A 282 1.68 -6.84 -8.27
N TYR A 283 2.00 -6.97 -6.98
CA TYR A 283 3.32 -6.65 -6.45
C TYR A 283 4.24 -7.86 -6.67
N THR A 284 5.53 -7.61 -6.93
CA THR A 284 6.50 -8.68 -7.17
C THR A 284 7.54 -8.66 -6.07
N VAL A 285 7.83 -9.81 -5.46
CA VAL A 285 8.92 -9.92 -4.47
C VAL A 285 10.25 -9.56 -5.14
N PRO A 286 10.95 -8.49 -4.72
CA PRO A 286 12.23 -8.08 -5.29
C PRO A 286 13.33 -9.10 -5.00
N ASP A 287 14.42 -9.04 -5.78
CA ASP A 287 15.59 -9.86 -5.49
C ASP A 287 16.41 -9.25 -4.34
N VAL A 288 16.32 -9.90 -3.19
CA VAL A 288 16.98 -9.51 -1.93
C VAL A 288 17.89 -10.61 -1.39
N LEU A 289 18.11 -11.69 -2.15
CA LEU A 289 18.95 -12.80 -1.72
C LEU A 289 20.42 -12.36 -1.67
N GLY A 290 21.11 -12.69 -0.58
CA GLY A 290 22.49 -12.31 -0.32
C GLY A 290 22.70 -10.83 0.06
N LYS A 291 21.64 -10.02 0.15
CA LYS A 291 21.72 -8.66 0.73
C LYS A 291 21.68 -8.71 2.25
N SER A 292 22.14 -7.63 2.88
CA SER A 292 21.93 -7.43 4.33
C SER A 292 20.44 -7.32 4.66
N LEU A 293 20.07 -7.62 5.91
CA LEU A 293 18.69 -7.46 6.37
C LEU A 293 18.14 -6.03 6.17
N GLU A 294 18.95 -5.00 6.42
CA GLU A 294 18.53 -3.60 6.28
C GLU A 294 18.22 -3.24 4.82
N GLU A 295 19.11 -3.57 3.89
CA GLU A 295 18.89 -3.39 2.45
C GLU A 295 17.68 -4.18 1.95
N ALA A 296 17.50 -5.42 2.43
CA ALA A 296 16.38 -6.27 2.05
C ALA A 296 15.03 -5.71 2.53
N LEU A 297 14.98 -5.16 3.75
CA LEU A 297 13.78 -4.48 4.26
C LEU A 297 13.49 -3.19 3.49
N PHE A 298 14.52 -2.40 3.18
CA PHE A 298 14.40 -1.18 2.39
C PHE A 298 13.90 -1.44 0.96
N ASP A 299 14.40 -2.49 0.30
CA ASP A 299 13.93 -2.91 -1.02
C ASP A 299 12.49 -3.45 -1.00
N LEU A 300 12.09 -4.15 0.07
CA LEU A 300 10.69 -4.57 0.26
C LEU A 300 9.77 -3.35 0.47
N GLU A 301 10.19 -2.37 1.28
CA GLU A 301 9.40 -1.16 1.52
C GLU A 301 9.23 -0.32 0.24
N GLN A 302 10.31 -0.13 -0.54
CA GLN A 302 10.23 0.49 -1.87
C GLN A 302 9.33 -0.29 -2.84
N ALA A 303 9.27 -1.62 -2.71
CA ALA A 303 8.36 -2.47 -3.45
C ALA A 303 6.92 -2.45 -2.93
N GLY A 304 6.59 -1.71 -1.85
CA GLY A 304 5.24 -1.67 -1.27
C GLY A 304 4.86 -2.94 -0.50
N LEU A 305 5.86 -3.67 0.01
CA LEU A 305 5.75 -4.92 0.73
C LEU A 305 6.22 -4.75 2.18
N THR A 306 5.87 -5.70 3.05
CA THR A 306 6.31 -5.70 4.45
C THR A 306 7.19 -6.91 4.72
N GLY A 307 8.39 -6.70 5.28
CA GLY A 307 9.25 -7.81 5.72
C GLY A 307 8.86 -8.34 7.09
N THR A 308 8.90 -9.66 7.27
CA THR A 308 8.93 -10.32 8.59
C THR A 308 10.21 -11.13 8.66
N VAL A 309 10.98 -11.06 9.74
CA VAL A 309 12.30 -11.69 9.83
C VAL A 309 12.23 -12.99 10.61
N SER A 310 12.82 -14.06 10.08
CA SER A 310 13.12 -15.29 10.80
C SER A 310 14.62 -15.60 10.67
N TYR A 311 15.25 -16.02 11.77
CA TYR A 311 16.68 -16.36 11.76
C TYR A 311 16.85 -17.87 11.62
N VAL A 312 17.85 -18.27 10.83
CA VAL A 312 18.13 -19.69 10.51
C VAL A 312 19.64 -19.94 10.54
N ASP A 313 20.03 -21.06 11.15
CA ASP A 313 21.42 -21.52 11.15
C ASP A 313 21.86 -21.87 9.73
N SER A 314 22.91 -21.22 9.23
CA SER A 314 23.42 -21.40 7.86
C SER A 314 24.95 -21.28 7.83
N THR A 315 25.57 -21.77 6.76
CA THR A 315 26.99 -21.56 6.45
C THR A 315 27.23 -20.32 5.57
N SER A 316 26.19 -19.52 5.32
CA SER A 316 26.28 -18.23 4.63
C SER A 316 26.86 -17.15 5.54
N GLU A 317 27.22 -16.01 4.96
CA GLU A 317 27.61 -14.80 5.70
C GLU A 317 26.47 -14.34 6.63
N GLY A 318 26.81 -14.05 7.89
CA GLY A 318 25.85 -13.66 8.92
C GLY A 318 25.11 -12.37 8.57
N GLY A 319 23.84 -12.26 8.95
CA GLY A 319 23.03 -11.06 8.70
C GLY A 319 22.54 -10.91 7.26
N THR A 320 22.89 -11.84 6.36
CA THR A 320 22.41 -11.85 4.97
C THR A 320 21.13 -12.67 4.81
N VAL A 321 20.26 -12.25 3.89
CA VAL A 321 19.03 -12.99 3.53
C VAL A 321 19.39 -14.22 2.69
N ILE A 322 19.09 -15.42 3.20
CA ILE A 322 19.36 -16.69 2.53
C ILE A 322 18.17 -17.21 1.71
N GLU A 323 16.94 -16.87 2.09
CA GLU A 323 15.70 -17.35 1.47
C GLU A 323 14.57 -16.33 1.74
N THR A 324 13.61 -16.24 0.81
CA THR A 324 12.39 -15.46 1.00
C THR A 324 11.15 -16.33 0.80
N VAL A 325 10.11 -16.10 1.60
CA VAL A 325 8.82 -16.79 1.50
C VAL A 325 7.67 -15.76 1.53
N PRO A 326 6.95 -15.53 0.42
CA PRO A 326 7.13 -16.12 -0.90
C PRO A 326 8.46 -15.74 -1.59
N GLY A 327 8.94 -16.62 -2.47
CA GLY A 327 10.25 -16.47 -3.11
C GLY A 327 10.33 -15.31 -4.11
N VAL A 328 11.57 -14.88 -4.40
CA VAL A 328 11.90 -13.83 -5.39
C VAL A 328 11.14 -14.02 -6.71
N GLY A 329 10.61 -12.92 -7.25
CA GLY A 329 9.85 -12.92 -8.50
C GLY A 329 8.41 -13.43 -8.37
N THR A 330 7.98 -13.91 -7.20
CA THR A 330 6.58 -14.30 -6.96
C THR A 330 5.68 -13.06 -6.96
N GLN A 331 4.53 -13.17 -7.63
CA GLN A 331 3.48 -12.14 -7.60
C GLN A 331 2.60 -12.31 -6.36
N ILE A 332 2.42 -11.23 -5.60
CA ILE A 332 1.67 -11.19 -4.35
C ILE A 332 0.77 -9.94 -4.28
N ALA A 333 -0.20 -9.97 -3.37
CA ALA A 333 -1.11 -8.85 -3.11
C ALA A 333 -0.39 -7.72 -2.36
N GLY A 334 -0.77 -6.47 -2.62
CA GLY A 334 -0.22 -5.30 -1.92
C GLY A 334 -0.35 -5.38 -0.40
N GLY A 335 0.71 -4.98 0.32
CA GLY A 335 0.76 -5.08 1.77
C GLY A 335 0.84 -6.51 2.33
N SER A 336 1.13 -7.52 1.49
CA SER A 336 1.44 -8.87 1.98
C SER A 336 2.79 -8.89 2.68
N ALA A 337 2.89 -9.70 3.74
CA ALA A 337 4.17 -9.96 4.40
C ALA A 337 5.02 -10.95 3.60
N VAL A 338 6.31 -10.65 3.45
CA VAL A 338 7.34 -11.57 2.96
C VAL A 338 8.21 -11.97 4.15
N GLU A 339 8.29 -13.27 4.43
CA GLU A 339 9.24 -13.81 5.42
C GLU A 339 10.64 -13.79 4.81
N LEU A 340 11.54 -13.01 5.43
CA LEU A 340 12.98 -13.00 5.17
C LEU A 340 13.64 -13.99 6.11
N ARG A 341 14.23 -15.05 5.58
CA ARG A 341 15.11 -15.96 6.34
C ARG A 341 16.52 -15.41 6.28
N VAL A 342 17.07 -15.09 7.44
CA VAL A 342 18.38 -14.45 7.60
C VAL A 342 19.34 -15.43 8.27
N ALA A 343 20.58 -15.51 7.76
CA ALA A 343 21.63 -16.29 8.40
C ALA A 343 21.99 -15.66 9.76
N VAL A 344 22.05 -16.48 10.82
CA VAL A 344 22.48 -16.01 12.14
C VAL A 344 23.92 -15.49 12.08
N ALA A 345 24.13 -14.24 12.49
CA ALA A 345 25.46 -13.61 12.59
C ALA A 345 26.10 -13.88 13.97
N TYR A 346 26.59 -15.11 14.19
CA TYR A 346 27.27 -15.45 15.44
C TYR A 346 28.53 -14.58 15.66
N PRO A 347 28.90 -14.28 16.93
CA PRO A 347 30.17 -13.63 17.22
C PRO A 347 31.35 -14.49 16.76
N ASP A 348 32.28 -13.90 16.01
CA ASP A 348 33.49 -14.59 15.53
C ASP A 348 34.34 -15.12 16.71
N GLU A 349 34.42 -14.34 17.79
CA GLU A 349 35.08 -14.66 19.05
C GLU A 349 34.19 -14.24 20.22
N ALA A 350 34.30 -14.93 21.36
CA ALA A 350 33.41 -14.70 22.51
C ALA A 350 33.58 -13.32 23.20
N TYR A 351 34.62 -12.56 22.81
CA TYR A 351 34.87 -11.19 23.27
C TYR A 351 34.39 -10.12 22.27
N ASP A 352 33.81 -10.48 21.12
CA ASP A 352 33.06 -9.55 20.28
C ASP A 352 31.71 -9.27 20.94
N LEU A 353 31.69 -8.27 21.81
CA LEU A 353 30.54 -7.97 22.67
C LEU A 353 29.38 -7.30 21.90
N MET A 354 29.66 -6.69 20.74
CA MET A 354 28.64 -6.05 19.89
C MET A 354 27.75 -7.10 19.23
N ALA A 355 28.35 -8.18 18.69
CA ALA A 355 27.61 -9.21 17.98
C ALA A 355 26.50 -9.87 18.83
N TYR A 356 26.66 -9.97 20.15
CA TYR A 356 25.64 -10.52 21.06
C TYR A 356 24.29 -9.79 21.00
N PHE A 357 24.24 -8.51 20.63
CA PHE A 357 22.99 -7.77 20.51
C PHE A 357 22.28 -7.97 19.16
N GLY A 358 23.00 -8.46 18.14
CA GLY A 358 22.46 -8.78 16.81
C GLY A 358 21.90 -10.21 16.68
N VAL A 359 22.15 -11.09 17.64
CA VAL A 359 21.82 -12.52 17.58
C VAL A 359 20.57 -12.84 18.42
N PRO A 360 19.62 -13.64 17.93
CA PRO A 360 18.51 -14.13 18.75
C PRO A 360 19.02 -14.98 19.92
N SER A 361 18.50 -14.73 21.12
CA SER A 361 19.04 -15.30 22.37
C SER A 361 19.02 -16.84 22.45
N GLU A 362 18.05 -17.49 21.80
CA GLU A 362 18.02 -18.96 21.69
C GLU A 362 19.25 -19.50 20.95
N ALA A 363 19.71 -18.79 19.92
CA ALA A 363 20.92 -19.11 19.17
C ALA A 363 22.19 -18.79 19.96
N LEU A 364 22.19 -17.74 20.80
CA LEU A 364 23.32 -17.43 21.69
C LEU A 364 23.61 -18.56 22.69
N SER A 365 22.58 -19.18 23.29
CA SER A 365 22.80 -20.32 24.20
C SER A 365 23.48 -21.49 23.49
N THR A 366 23.06 -21.74 22.24
CA THR A 366 23.60 -22.79 21.37
C THR A 366 25.05 -22.49 20.99
N TYR A 367 25.35 -21.25 20.62
CA TYR A 367 26.70 -20.76 20.34
C TYR A 367 27.63 -20.94 21.54
N LEU A 368 27.24 -20.44 22.72
CA LEU A 368 28.07 -20.51 23.93
C LEU A 368 28.40 -21.96 24.30
N THR A 369 27.40 -22.84 24.24
CA THR A 369 27.58 -24.27 24.51
C THR A 369 28.52 -24.94 23.50
N GLN A 370 28.42 -24.59 22.20
CA GLN A 370 29.31 -25.12 21.15
C GLN A 370 30.74 -24.58 21.26
N SER A 371 30.90 -23.31 21.64
CA SER A 371 32.19 -22.64 21.89
C SER A 371 32.86 -23.10 23.21
N GLY A 372 32.26 -24.05 23.93
CA GLY A 372 32.84 -24.65 25.13
C GLY A 372 32.72 -23.80 26.39
N TYR A 373 31.74 -22.89 26.44
CA TYR A 373 31.34 -22.21 27.67
C TYR A 373 30.36 -23.07 28.46
N THR A 374 30.46 -23.03 29.79
CA THR A 374 29.59 -23.74 30.72
C THR A 374 28.73 -22.75 31.50
N LEU A 375 27.42 -22.98 31.57
CA LEU A 375 26.50 -22.15 32.36
C LEU A 375 26.77 -22.34 33.87
N GLU A 376 27.33 -21.31 34.52
CA GLU A 376 27.55 -21.29 35.96
C GLU A 376 26.29 -20.87 36.71
N TYR A 377 25.56 -19.89 36.18
CA TYR A 377 24.34 -19.32 36.75
C TYR A 377 23.42 -18.80 35.66
N GLY A 378 22.11 -18.92 35.85
CA GLY A 378 21.08 -18.41 34.93
C GLY A 378 19.71 -18.26 35.59
N GLU A 379 19.18 -17.03 35.58
CA GLU A 379 17.84 -16.64 36.03
C GLU A 379 17.28 -15.49 35.16
N LEU A 380 15.97 -15.25 35.21
CA LEU A 380 15.33 -14.10 34.56
C LEU A 380 15.26 -12.92 35.54
N TYR A 381 15.50 -11.71 35.06
CA TYR A 381 15.22 -10.52 35.87
C TYR A 381 13.71 -10.35 36.10
N ALA A 382 13.33 -10.01 37.33
CA ALA A 382 11.93 -9.69 37.66
C ALA A 382 11.44 -8.39 37.02
N SER A 383 12.34 -7.51 36.58
CA SER A 383 12.05 -6.20 35.97
C SER A 383 11.73 -6.27 34.47
N GLY A 384 12.06 -7.36 33.79
CA GLY A 384 11.85 -7.53 32.35
C GLY A 384 12.47 -8.84 31.87
N GLY A 385 12.04 -9.33 30.70
CA GLY A 385 12.41 -10.64 30.15
C GLY A 385 13.87 -10.79 29.68
N ASN A 386 14.81 -10.06 30.28
CA ASN A 386 16.24 -10.16 30.00
C ASN A 386 16.90 -11.24 30.86
N ALA A 387 17.96 -11.84 30.32
CA ALA A 387 18.76 -12.82 31.02
C ALA A 387 19.62 -12.19 32.13
N HIS A 388 19.71 -12.89 33.27
CA HIS A 388 20.79 -12.76 34.23
C HIS A 388 21.57 -14.09 34.22
N ALA A 389 22.63 -14.17 33.41
CA ALA A 389 23.37 -15.40 33.18
C ALA A 389 24.88 -15.19 33.26
N ALA A 390 25.61 -16.18 33.77
CA ALA A 390 27.06 -16.22 33.83
C ALA A 390 27.57 -17.54 33.25
N TRP A 391 28.57 -17.45 32.38
CA TRP A 391 29.12 -18.53 31.58
C TRP A 391 30.64 -18.56 31.72
N SER A 392 31.19 -19.69 32.19
CA SER A 392 32.63 -19.89 32.33
C SER A 392 33.22 -20.50 31.05
N GLY A 393 34.27 -19.87 30.51
CA GLY A 393 35.03 -20.40 29.38
C GLY A 393 36.03 -21.46 29.84
N SER A 394 36.30 -22.46 28.99
CA SER A 394 37.28 -23.53 29.30
C SER A 394 38.72 -23.04 29.59
N ARG A 395 39.05 -21.80 29.20
CA ARG A 395 40.33 -21.11 29.48
C ARG A 395 40.32 -20.29 30.79
N GLY A 396 39.20 -20.27 31.51
CA GLY A 396 39.02 -19.49 32.74
C GLY A 396 38.41 -18.10 32.52
N ASP A 397 37.91 -17.81 31.32
CA ASP A 397 37.17 -16.58 31.01
C ASP A 397 35.80 -16.57 31.69
N LEU A 398 35.23 -15.39 31.91
CA LEU A 398 33.86 -15.25 32.41
C LEU A 398 33.08 -14.28 31.54
N LEU A 399 32.07 -14.80 30.83
CA LEU A 399 31.06 -14.02 30.12
C LEU A 399 29.82 -13.89 31.01
N GLN A 400 29.25 -12.70 31.10
CA GLN A 400 28.03 -12.43 31.85
C GLN A 400 27.06 -11.64 30.97
N ILE A 401 25.81 -12.08 30.93
CA ILE A 401 24.70 -11.34 30.34
C ILE A 401 23.83 -10.85 31.50
N SER A 402 23.65 -9.54 31.58
CA SER A 402 23.14 -8.85 32.77
C SER A 402 22.48 -7.53 32.39
N ASN A 403 21.49 -7.08 33.15
CA ASN A 403 20.99 -5.71 33.07
C ASN A 403 21.95 -4.70 33.72
N TYR A 404 22.92 -5.18 34.51
CA TYR A 404 23.89 -4.37 35.25
C TYR A 404 25.32 -4.89 34.98
N PRO A 405 25.80 -4.85 33.72
CA PRO A 405 27.11 -5.40 33.35
C PRO A 405 28.29 -4.71 34.04
N GLU A 406 28.10 -3.50 34.58
CA GLU A 406 29.10 -2.78 35.37
C GLU A 406 29.44 -3.43 36.72
N THR A 407 28.57 -4.30 37.27
CA THR A 407 28.73 -4.81 38.64
C THR A 407 29.57 -6.09 38.77
N GLY A 408 29.75 -6.85 37.68
CA GLY A 408 30.42 -8.17 37.70
C GLY A 408 29.77 -9.25 38.60
N HIS A 409 28.76 -8.91 39.40
CA HIS A 409 28.24 -9.76 40.45
C HIS A 409 27.18 -10.74 39.93
N TYR A 410 27.36 -12.01 40.23
CA TYR A 410 26.34 -13.06 40.07
C TYR A 410 26.35 -13.93 41.33
N ALA A 411 25.16 -14.23 41.86
CA ALA A 411 25.01 -15.00 43.08
C ALA A 411 23.75 -15.86 43.05
N GLY A 412 23.93 -17.16 43.25
CA GLY A 412 22.86 -18.13 43.25
C GLY A 412 23.38 -19.53 42.96
N GLY A 413 22.46 -20.45 42.72
CA GLY A 413 22.77 -21.82 42.27
C GLY A 413 21.79 -22.32 41.20
N SER A 414 21.00 -21.41 40.61
CA SER A 414 20.16 -21.73 39.46
C SER A 414 21.03 -21.80 38.21
N GLN A 415 20.98 -22.94 37.51
CA GLN A 415 21.60 -23.16 36.21
C GLN A 415 20.52 -23.34 35.15
N VAL A 416 19.52 -22.45 35.17
CA VAL A 416 18.45 -22.43 34.18
C VAL A 416 18.94 -21.65 32.97
N ASP A 417 19.04 -22.30 31.82
CA ASP A 417 19.35 -21.61 30.57
C ASP A 417 18.13 -20.77 30.15
N VAL A 418 18.22 -19.48 30.45
CA VAL A 418 17.20 -18.48 30.13
C VAL A 418 17.37 -17.94 28.71
N LEU A 419 18.57 -18.00 28.13
CA LEU A 419 18.82 -17.61 26.74
C LEU A 419 18.11 -18.58 25.79
N ALA A 420 18.18 -19.89 26.08
CA ALA A 420 17.40 -20.94 25.42
C ALA A 420 15.86 -20.82 25.59
N GLN A 421 15.38 -19.88 26.41
CA GLN A 421 13.96 -19.56 26.59
C GLN A 421 13.56 -18.23 25.92
N GLY A 422 14.45 -17.64 25.11
CA GLY A 422 14.21 -16.37 24.42
C GLY A 422 14.44 -15.13 25.28
N ALA A 423 15.16 -15.23 26.42
CA ALA A 423 15.44 -14.07 27.26
C ALA A 423 16.34 -13.03 26.55
N GLY A 424 16.00 -11.75 26.64
CA GLY A 424 16.75 -10.66 25.99
C GLY A 424 18.14 -10.43 26.57
N VAL A 425 19.01 -9.79 25.78
CA VAL A 425 20.36 -9.38 26.19
C VAL A 425 20.28 -7.94 26.70
N GLY A 426 20.32 -7.74 28.02
CA GLY A 426 20.29 -6.40 28.63
C GLY A 426 21.63 -5.65 28.59
N GLY A 427 22.71 -6.40 28.47
CA GLY A 427 24.09 -5.94 28.64
C GLY A 427 25.01 -7.15 28.69
N VAL A 428 26.26 -6.97 28.26
CA VAL A 428 27.26 -8.04 28.17
C VAL A 428 28.55 -7.58 28.84
N ARG A 429 29.13 -8.43 29.67
CA ARG A 429 30.44 -8.22 30.33
C ARG A 429 31.31 -9.45 30.08
N TYR A 430 32.55 -9.24 29.70
CA TYR A 430 33.55 -10.29 29.48
C TYR A 430 34.80 -9.99 30.29
N ALA A 431 35.12 -10.87 31.24
CA ALA A 431 36.38 -10.85 31.97
C ALA A 431 37.37 -11.84 31.32
N PHE A 432 38.50 -11.32 30.86
CA PHE A 432 39.54 -12.09 30.18
C PHE A 432 40.34 -12.94 31.18
N SER A 433 40.60 -14.20 30.83
CA SER A 433 41.68 -14.97 31.41
C SER A 433 43.05 -14.52 30.87
N ALA A 434 44.13 -14.93 31.53
CA ALA A 434 45.48 -14.69 31.05
C ALA A 434 45.78 -15.36 29.69
N ASP A 435 45.01 -16.40 29.31
CA ASP A 435 45.19 -17.18 28.09
C ASP A 435 44.38 -16.65 26.88
N THR A 436 43.43 -15.72 27.10
CA THR A 436 42.64 -15.07 26.03
C THR A 436 42.94 -13.61 25.81
N LEU A 437 43.74 -13.03 26.70
CA LEU A 437 44.04 -11.62 26.68
C LEU A 437 44.75 -11.21 25.37
N PRO A 438 44.26 -10.18 24.65
CA PRO A 438 44.90 -9.73 23.43
C PRO A 438 46.31 -9.20 23.70
N THR A 439 47.18 -9.30 22.70
CA THR A 439 48.60 -8.93 22.84
C THR A 439 48.73 -7.45 23.22
N GLY A 440 49.26 -7.19 24.42
CA GLY A 440 49.39 -5.83 24.98
C GLY A 440 48.25 -5.42 25.93
N GLY A 441 47.10 -6.10 25.89
CA GLY A 441 45.89 -5.75 26.65
C GLY A 441 46.03 -5.84 28.17
N GLY A 442 47.05 -6.52 28.69
CA GLY A 442 47.34 -6.61 30.13
C GLY A 442 48.14 -5.44 30.71
N SER A 443 48.54 -4.46 29.90
CA SER A 443 49.23 -3.28 30.39
C SER A 443 48.24 -2.21 30.84
N VAL A 444 48.41 -1.69 32.06
CA VAL A 444 47.68 -0.52 32.58
C VAL A 444 48.19 0.74 31.85
N SER A 445 47.76 0.89 30.60
CA SER A 445 48.19 1.94 29.69
C SER A 445 47.16 2.16 28.58
N GLU A 446 47.22 3.32 27.93
CA GLU A 446 46.39 3.68 26.78
C GLU A 446 46.65 2.76 25.56
N GLU A 447 47.84 2.15 25.47
CA GLU A 447 48.17 1.15 24.45
C GLU A 447 47.45 -0.18 24.73
N GLY A 448 47.41 -0.62 26.00
CA GLY A 448 46.67 -1.81 26.43
C GLY A 448 45.17 -1.64 26.25
N LEU A 449 44.63 -0.46 26.62
CA LEU A 449 43.24 -0.10 26.40
C LEU A 449 42.85 -0.24 24.92
N ARG A 450 43.63 0.36 24.01
CA ARG A 450 43.40 0.24 22.56
C ARG A 450 43.55 -1.18 22.03
N ALA A 451 44.44 -2.00 22.60
CA ALA A 451 44.61 -3.39 22.20
C ALA A 451 43.37 -4.25 22.54
N VAL A 452 42.72 -3.99 23.68
CA VAL A 452 41.46 -4.65 24.06
C VAL A 452 40.30 -4.12 23.24
N MET A 453 40.18 -2.81 23.05
CA MET A 453 39.16 -2.22 22.17
C MET A 453 39.19 -2.82 20.76
N ALA A 454 40.37 -2.87 20.14
CA ALA A 454 40.55 -3.41 18.79
C ALA A 454 40.26 -4.91 18.68
N ALA A 455 40.45 -5.68 19.77
CA ALA A 455 40.06 -7.08 19.82
C ALA A 455 38.53 -7.26 19.95
N CYS A 456 37.87 -6.42 20.75
CA CYS A 456 36.42 -6.46 20.98
C CYS A 456 35.58 -5.73 19.92
N GLY A 457 36.18 -5.19 18.85
CA GLY A 457 35.47 -4.41 17.82
C GLY A 457 34.93 -3.06 18.31
N LEU A 458 35.51 -2.49 19.37
CA LEU A 458 35.02 -1.27 20.02
C LEU A 458 35.69 -0.01 19.47
N GLU A 459 34.88 0.92 18.96
CA GLU A 459 35.29 2.21 18.40
C GLU A 459 34.65 3.38 19.16
N GLY A 460 35.10 4.61 18.88
CA GLY A 460 34.48 5.81 19.47
C GLY A 460 34.76 6.03 20.97
N LEU A 461 36.02 5.89 21.40
CA LEU A 461 36.47 6.25 22.75
C LEU A 461 36.15 7.74 23.04
N GLU A 462 35.31 7.99 24.04
CA GLU A 462 34.88 9.34 24.44
C GLU A 462 35.72 9.88 25.61
N ASP A 463 36.00 9.02 26.60
CA ASP A 463 36.62 9.39 27.87
C ASP A 463 37.51 8.25 28.41
N ALA A 464 38.50 8.60 29.23
CA ALA A 464 39.35 7.63 29.91
C ALA A 464 39.87 8.17 31.24
N CYS A 465 39.70 7.40 32.32
CA CYS A 465 40.08 7.79 33.67
C CYS A 465 41.01 6.76 34.33
N THR A 466 41.86 7.23 35.25
CA THR A 466 42.81 6.43 36.02
C THR A 466 42.53 6.54 37.53
N GLN A 467 43.34 5.87 38.36
CA GLN A 467 43.17 5.93 39.82
C GLN A 467 43.29 7.33 40.43
N ASP A 468 43.91 8.28 39.72
CA ASP A 468 44.09 9.66 40.16
C ASP A 468 42.92 10.57 39.75
N ASP A 469 42.03 10.09 38.87
CA ASP A 469 40.94 10.87 38.27
C ASP A 469 39.54 10.57 38.87
N ILE A 470 39.31 9.36 39.42
CA ILE A 470 37.98 8.96 39.93
C ILE A 470 37.44 9.91 41.01
N VAL A 471 36.29 10.50 40.73
CA VAL A 471 35.47 11.21 41.71
C VAL A 471 34.60 10.20 42.48
N ALA A 472 35.04 9.85 43.69
CA ALA A 472 34.28 8.95 44.58
C ALA A 472 33.19 9.71 45.38
N PRO A 473 31.99 9.12 45.56
CA PRO A 473 30.92 9.74 46.35
C PRO A 473 31.26 9.82 47.84
N GLY A 474 31.74 10.99 48.30
CA GLY A 474 31.70 11.35 49.72
C GLY A 474 32.97 11.88 50.39
N VAL A 475 34.03 12.25 49.67
CA VAL A 475 35.18 12.97 50.28
C VAL A 475 34.98 14.49 50.18
N ASN A 476 33.96 15.00 50.87
CA ASN A 476 33.73 16.45 50.91
C ASN A 476 34.84 17.11 51.73
N GLU A 477 35.67 17.93 51.08
CA GLU A 477 36.78 18.63 51.72
C GLU A 477 36.27 19.46 52.90
N LYS A 478 36.83 19.21 54.09
CA LYS A 478 36.49 19.97 55.29
C LYS A 478 37.19 21.32 55.25
N LYS A 479 36.71 22.21 54.36
CA LYS A 479 37.19 23.58 54.23
C LYS A 479 36.93 24.33 55.53
N THR A 480 38.01 24.59 56.27
CA THR A 480 37.99 25.47 57.45
C THR A 480 37.67 26.89 56.99
N GLU A 481 36.45 27.35 57.24
CA GLU A 481 36.13 28.78 57.26
C GLU A 481 36.19 29.26 58.71
N GLU A 482 37.21 30.07 59.00
CA GLU A 482 37.25 30.91 60.20
C GLU A 482 36.26 32.07 60.00
N GLU A 483 35.31 32.23 60.93
CA GLU A 483 34.70 33.54 61.20
C GLU A 483 34.70 33.83 62.71
N PRO A 484 34.81 35.12 63.10
CA PRO A 484 35.20 35.51 64.46
C PRO A 484 34.04 35.65 65.44
N ALA A 485 34.39 35.84 66.71
CA ALA A 485 33.48 36.02 67.84
C ALA A 485 32.64 37.31 67.76
N ASP A 486 31.45 37.30 68.38
CA ASP A 486 31.24 38.04 69.65
C ASP A 486 29.86 37.78 70.33
N GLU A 487 29.79 38.14 71.62
CA GLU A 487 28.60 38.35 72.49
C GLU A 487 27.76 37.15 73.04
N GLU A 488 28.18 36.69 74.23
CA GLU A 488 27.36 36.12 75.33
C GLU A 488 26.53 37.24 76.06
N PRO A 489 25.59 37.03 77.02
CA PRO A 489 25.66 36.02 78.11
C PRO A 489 24.34 35.42 78.71
N SER A 490 24.52 34.54 79.73
CA SER A 490 23.54 34.02 80.73
C SER A 490 22.46 33.03 80.23
N GLY A 491 22.00 31.97 80.94
CA GLY A 491 22.25 31.35 82.26
C GLY A 491 21.18 30.23 82.49
N ASP A 492 21.15 29.37 83.52
CA ASP A 492 22.00 29.10 84.70
C ASP A 492 21.61 27.70 85.31
N ALA A 493 22.45 27.16 86.21
CA ALA A 493 22.20 26.10 87.22
C ALA A 493 21.95 24.61 86.85
N GLY A 494 22.66 23.71 87.56
CA GLY A 494 22.28 22.30 87.82
C GLY A 494 23.36 21.25 87.48
N ASN A 495 24.41 21.04 88.30
CA ASN A 495 24.50 19.99 89.36
C ASN A 495 24.51 18.54 88.78
N GLU A 496 25.39 17.59 89.10
CA GLU A 496 26.19 17.27 90.31
C GLU A 496 27.35 16.32 89.85
N GLY A 497 28.57 16.32 90.38
CA GLY A 497 28.95 15.58 91.60
C GLY A 497 29.62 14.22 91.31
N ALA A 498 30.96 14.17 91.19
CA ALA A 498 31.78 12.96 90.94
C ALA A 498 32.14 12.20 92.25
N PRO A 499 33.18 11.34 92.35
CA PRO A 499 33.79 10.35 91.43
C PRO A 499 33.95 8.94 92.11
N GLU A 500 34.52 7.93 91.42
CA GLU A 500 35.48 7.02 92.10
C GLU A 500 36.44 6.30 91.13
N ALA A 501 37.70 6.21 91.54
CA ALA A 501 38.77 5.43 90.92
C ALA A 501 39.76 4.99 92.02
N PRO A 502 40.49 3.88 91.84
CA PRO A 502 41.94 4.02 92.05
C PRO A 502 42.84 3.26 91.06
N LYS A 503 44.10 3.71 91.06
CA LYS A 503 45.24 3.36 90.20
C LYS A 503 45.95 2.06 90.58
N SER A 504 46.66 1.46 89.61
CA SER A 504 48.11 1.16 89.67
C SER A 504 48.60 0.71 88.27
N GLU A 505 49.56 1.40 87.63
CA GLU A 505 51.02 1.11 87.61
C GLU A 505 51.40 -0.24 86.96
N ALA A 506 52.40 -0.36 86.06
CA ALA A 506 53.22 0.60 85.31
C ALA A 506 53.96 -0.15 84.17
N GLY A 507 54.47 0.53 83.13
CA GLY A 507 55.30 -0.12 82.11
C GLY A 507 55.51 0.70 80.82
N GLU A 508 56.55 1.55 80.80
CA GLU A 508 57.11 2.12 79.57
C GLU A 508 58.15 1.16 78.98
N ASP A 509 58.08 0.87 77.68
CA ASP A 509 59.07 1.28 76.65
C ASP A 509 59.08 0.34 75.42
N GLY A 510 59.29 0.90 74.24
CA GLY A 510 59.83 0.22 73.06
C GLY A 510 58.86 -0.37 72.01
N GLY A 511 58.87 0.22 70.81
CA GLY A 511 58.91 -0.57 69.56
C GLY A 511 57.82 -0.34 68.51
N GLN A 512 58.16 0.51 67.53
CA GLN A 512 57.66 0.57 66.13
C GLN A 512 56.17 0.32 65.80
N ALA A 513 55.58 1.30 65.11
CA ALA A 513 54.44 1.10 64.23
C ALA A 513 54.76 0.10 63.10
N ALA A 514 53.83 -0.81 62.83
CA ALA A 514 53.69 -1.46 61.53
C ALA A 514 52.60 -0.70 60.77
N ALA A 515 52.98 0.03 59.72
CA ALA A 515 52.02 0.60 58.80
C ALA A 515 51.51 -0.52 57.88
N GLU A 516 50.22 -0.86 58.00
CA GLU A 516 49.56 -1.65 56.97
C GLU A 516 49.49 -0.81 55.69
N GLN A 517 50.32 -1.16 54.71
CA GLN A 517 50.30 -0.52 53.39
C GLN A 517 49.05 -1.01 52.65
N THR A 518 47.98 -0.23 52.71
CA THR A 518 46.86 -0.35 51.77
C THR A 518 47.35 0.06 50.38
N SER A 519 47.73 -0.90 49.55
CA SER A 519 48.09 -0.64 48.15
C SER A 519 46.87 -0.15 47.39
N SER A 520 46.86 1.12 46.99
CA SER A 520 45.85 1.67 46.08
C SER A 520 45.78 0.82 44.80
N PRO A 521 44.59 0.57 44.22
CA PRO A 521 44.49 -0.12 42.94
C PRO A 521 45.16 0.72 41.85
N SER A 522 45.87 0.06 40.92
CA SER A 522 46.35 0.69 39.70
C SER A 522 45.47 0.25 38.54
N PHE A 523 44.85 1.20 37.84
CA PHE A 523 43.95 0.89 36.73
C PHE A 523 43.87 2.03 35.70
N ILE A 524 43.39 1.65 34.52
CA ILE A 524 42.88 2.54 33.48
C ILE A 524 41.50 2.03 33.07
N CYS A 525 40.52 2.92 33.00
CA CYS A 525 39.21 2.69 32.40
C CYS A 525 39.11 3.58 31.16
N GLY A 526 38.56 3.06 30.07
CA GLY A 526 38.15 3.87 28.92
C GLY A 526 36.72 3.51 28.51
N CYS A 527 35.90 4.50 28.21
CA CYS A 527 34.54 4.30 27.73
C CYS A 527 34.27 5.03 26.41
N GLY A 528 33.32 4.51 25.65
CA GLY A 528 32.92 5.09 24.38
C GLY A 528 31.49 4.76 24.00
N ARG A 529 31.09 5.29 22.84
CA ARG A 529 29.76 5.07 22.26
C ARG A 529 29.87 4.65 20.81
N GLN A 530 29.06 3.65 20.45
CA GLN A 530 29.01 3.06 19.13
C GLN A 530 27.60 2.53 18.90
N ASP A 531 26.98 2.87 17.76
CA ASP A 531 25.71 2.33 17.28
C ASP A 531 24.53 2.31 18.29
N GLY A 532 24.50 3.29 19.20
CA GLY A 532 23.48 3.41 20.25
C GLY A 532 23.80 2.65 21.54
N TYR A 533 24.96 1.99 21.63
CA TYR A 533 25.49 1.33 22.81
C TYR A 533 26.55 2.20 23.49
N VAL A 534 26.73 1.98 24.79
CA VAL A 534 27.85 2.48 25.59
C VAL A 534 28.70 1.27 25.95
N TRP A 535 30.00 1.37 25.75
CA TRP A 535 30.96 0.34 26.12
C TRP A 535 32.01 0.90 27.09
N ALA A 536 32.61 0.02 27.88
CA ALA A 536 33.75 0.34 28.72
C ALA A 536 34.76 -0.81 28.77
N VAL A 537 36.04 -0.46 28.90
CA VAL A 537 37.15 -1.40 29.07
C VAL A 537 37.96 -0.98 30.28
N ILE A 538 38.15 -1.91 31.21
CA ILE A 538 38.85 -1.72 32.48
C ILE A 538 40.07 -2.64 32.50
N ILE A 539 41.26 -2.08 32.69
CA ILE A 539 42.52 -2.82 32.85
C ILE A 539 43.14 -2.38 34.17
N GLY A 540 43.20 -3.28 35.15
CA GLY A 540 43.78 -2.96 36.45
C GLY A 540 43.45 -3.96 37.55
N GLY A 541 43.79 -3.61 38.78
CA GLY A 541 43.48 -4.42 39.96
C GLY A 541 44.23 -4.01 41.21
N ARG A 542 44.25 -4.88 42.21
CA ARG A 542 44.86 -4.64 43.53
C ARG A 542 46.10 -5.53 43.71
N GLY A 543 47.25 -4.91 43.99
CA GLY A 543 48.52 -5.63 44.18
C GLY A 543 49.10 -6.14 42.87
N GLU A 544 49.50 -7.42 42.83
CA GLU A 544 50.08 -8.07 41.64
C GLU A 544 49.03 -8.65 40.68
N SER A 545 47.74 -8.61 41.04
CA SER A 545 46.65 -9.14 40.23
C SER A 545 46.11 -8.07 39.28
N THR A 546 46.34 -8.24 37.98
CA THR A 546 45.67 -7.46 36.92
C THR A 546 44.51 -8.26 36.35
N SER A 547 43.30 -7.72 36.42
CA SER A 547 42.13 -8.17 35.68
C SER A 547 41.89 -7.26 34.47
N VAL A 548 41.33 -7.83 33.40
CA VAL A 548 40.89 -7.08 32.23
C VAL A 548 39.44 -7.44 31.94
N VAL A 549 38.61 -6.42 31.83
CA VAL A 549 37.17 -6.54 31.66
C VAL A 549 36.75 -5.62 30.51
N ALA A 550 35.98 -6.15 29.58
CA ALA A 550 35.25 -5.35 28.60
C ALA A 550 33.74 -5.51 28.87
N LEU A 551 32.96 -4.44 28.68
CA LEU A 551 31.51 -4.48 28.84
C LEU A 551 30.79 -3.55 27.87
N VAL A 552 29.53 -3.88 27.61
CA VAL A 552 28.62 -3.17 26.70
C VAL A 552 27.22 -3.18 27.28
N ALA A 553 26.53 -2.05 27.22
CA ALA A 553 25.08 -1.96 27.43
C ALA A 553 24.43 -0.98 26.44
N PRO A 554 23.12 -1.08 26.16
CA PRO A 554 22.39 -0.04 25.45
C PRO A 554 22.54 1.32 26.15
N SER A 555 22.72 2.41 25.41
CA SER A 555 22.91 3.75 25.99
C SER A 555 21.82 4.16 26.99
N ALA A 556 20.57 3.78 26.72
CA ALA A 556 19.39 4.00 27.57
C ALA A 556 19.48 3.38 28.98
N HIS A 557 20.40 2.43 29.22
CA HIS A 557 20.71 1.92 30.56
C HIS A 557 21.26 3.05 31.45
N PHE A 558 22.29 3.72 30.96
CA PHE A 558 23.03 4.75 31.69
C PHE A 558 22.27 6.07 31.82
N ASP A 559 21.30 6.35 30.93
CA ASP A 559 20.41 7.52 31.02
C ASP A 559 19.56 7.54 32.32
N THR A 560 19.40 6.38 32.98
CA THR A 560 18.65 6.26 34.24
C THR A 560 19.52 6.37 35.49
N VAL A 561 20.85 6.42 35.34
CA VAL A 561 21.81 6.45 36.44
C VAL A 561 22.08 7.89 36.88
N ASP A 562 22.07 8.15 38.19
CA ASP A 562 22.54 9.43 38.72
C ASP A 562 24.07 9.49 38.69
N LEU A 563 24.61 10.11 37.63
CA LEU A 563 26.04 10.32 37.43
C LEU A 563 26.60 11.50 38.25
N SER A 564 25.75 12.30 38.91
CA SER A 564 26.21 13.49 39.66
C SER A 564 27.23 13.20 40.79
N PRO A 565 27.23 12.03 41.47
CA PRO A 565 28.26 11.69 42.45
C PRO A 565 29.61 11.29 41.84
N PHE A 566 29.66 11.06 40.53
CA PHE A 566 30.80 10.53 39.75
C PHE A 566 31.30 11.55 38.72
N GLY A 567 31.32 12.84 39.10
CA GLY A 567 31.73 13.94 38.21
C GLY A 567 30.83 14.19 37.00
N GLY A 568 29.75 13.42 36.83
CA GLY A 568 28.94 13.40 35.61
C GLY A 568 29.48 12.48 34.50
N SER A 569 30.58 11.75 34.72
CA SER A 569 31.12 10.81 33.72
C SER A 569 30.58 9.39 33.92
N VAL A 570 30.22 8.75 32.80
CA VAL A 570 29.89 7.32 32.76
C VAL A 570 31.15 6.46 32.97
N CYS A 571 32.33 6.97 32.57
CA CYS A 571 33.62 6.30 32.78
C CYS A 571 33.91 6.12 34.27
N ASP A 572 33.77 7.20 35.04
CA ASP A 572 33.99 7.22 36.49
C ASP A 572 32.97 6.36 37.24
N TYR A 573 31.70 6.39 36.84
CA TYR A 573 30.67 5.52 37.40
C TYR A 573 31.02 4.03 37.20
N ILE A 574 31.30 3.61 35.97
CA ILE A 574 31.61 2.22 35.66
C ILE A 574 32.89 1.77 36.37
N ALA A 575 33.95 2.57 36.31
CA ALA A 575 35.23 2.26 36.96
C ALA A 575 35.09 2.19 38.49
N TYR A 576 34.31 3.08 39.10
CA TYR A 576 34.04 3.03 40.54
C TYR A 576 33.26 1.77 40.92
N ILE A 577 32.22 1.43 40.17
CA ILE A 577 31.36 0.29 40.49
C ILE A 577 32.15 -1.03 40.40
N ASP A 578 32.84 -1.31 39.29
CA ASP A 578 33.60 -2.56 39.10
C ASP A 578 34.76 -2.70 40.11
N LEU A 579 35.50 -1.61 40.39
CA LEU A 579 36.72 -1.68 41.21
C LEU A 579 36.51 -1.51 42.73
N TYR A 580 35.40 -0.90 43.16
CA TYR A 580 35.13 -0.61 44.58
C TYR A 580 33.85 -1.25 45.12
N THR A 581 32.93 -1.71 44.26
CA THR A 581 31.65 -2.33 44.69
C THR A 581 31.36 -3.72 44.11
N GLY A 582 32.09 -4.16 43.09
CA GLY A 582 32.04 -5.52 42.51
C GLY A 582 32.63 -6.61 43.39
#